data_AF-A0A453MFS2-F1
#
_entry.id   AF-A0A453MFS2-F1
#
_cell.length_a   1.000
_cell.length_b   1.000
_cell.length_c   1.000
_cell.angle_alpha   90.00
_cell.angle_beta   90.00
_cell.angle_gamma   90.00
#
_symmetry.space_group_name_H-M   'P 1'
#
loop_
_entity.id
_entity.type
_entity.pdbx_description
1 polymer ?
#
loop_
_entity_poly.entity_id
_entity_poly.type
_entity_poly.pdbx_seq_one_letter_code
_entity_poly.pdbx_strand_id
1 'polypeptide(L)'
;SEASDIFRLGVVIKRIVIGTMDYSSIADMDDRECVEHVHKTWRRRLQEIRRYPSFEADCQQVRTCIEIAVACTKRDPRERPLMKDIIRELYEVETRGNYTSSQIEQGIHDYEVRKFSLKELEHITGNFSEKLGQDGFSAVYKGKFEYGEVIAVKRFDKRLRKPEQQFEKVVNIVKLEHKNIVRLTGYCYEPTKVPVLNDKNPDMYILQDVIENLLCYDFFPNGSLERILDDKSCELDWQTRHKIIRGICEGLHHLHVGCQDAPIVHEGIKPTNILLDDGMVPKLGDFCTSMAVTP
;
A
#
# COMPACT_ATOMS: atom_id res chain seq x y z
N SER A 1 -9.38 11.08 -6.93
CA SER A 1 -8.47 12.22 -7.10
C SER A 1 -7.32 12.12 -6.11
N GLU A 2 -6.23 12.84 -6.36
CA GLU A 2 -5.09 12.92 -5.41
C GLU A 2 -5.56 13.29 -4.00
N ALA A 3 -6.45 14.27 -3.85
CA ALA A 3 -7.01 14.66 -2.56
C ALA A 3 -7.74 13.53 -1.82
N SER A 4 -8.24 12.51 -2.53
CA SER A 4 -8.82 11.30 -1.96
C SER A 4 -7.73 10.40 -1.36
N ASP A 5 -6.60 10.24 -2.04
CA ASP A 5 -5.43 9.55 -1.50
C ASP A 5 -4.86 10.29 -0.30
N ILE A 6 -4.80 11.63 -0.32
CA ILE A 6 -4.37 12.44 0.83
C ILE A 6 -5.24 12.16 2.05
N PHE A 7 -6.57 12.14 1.88
CA PHE A 7 -7.48 11.83 2.99
C PHE A 7 -7.22 10.44 3.58
N ARG A 8 -7.09 9.43 2.71
CA ARG A 8 -6.81 8.05 3.13
C ARG A 8 -5.44 7.91 3.79
N LEU A 9 -4.43 8.63 3.29
CA LEU A 9 -3.12 8.73 3.92
C LEU A 9 -3.27 9.28 5.35
N GLY A 10 -4.01 10.37 5.54
CA GLY A 10 -4.26 10.94 6.86
C GLY A 10 -4.90 9.95 7.84
N VAL A 11 -5.87 9.16 7.38
CA VAL A 11 -6.49 8.08 8.18
C VAL A 11 -5.46 7.02 8.57
N VAL A 12 -4.60 6.60 7.63
CA VAL A 12 -3.53 5.62 7.89
C VAL A 12 -2.50 6.18 8.88
N ILE A 13 -2.02 7.41 8.69
CA ILE A 13 -1.06 8.04 9.61
C ILE A 13 -1.67 8.17 11.00
N LYS A 14 -2.93 8.62 11.13
CA LYS A 14 -3.65 8.64 12.41
C LYS A 14 -3.64 7.25 13.05
N ARG A 15 -3.92 6.18 12.28
CA ARG A 15 -3.88 4.80 12.80
C ARG A 15 -2.51 4.38 13.31
N ILE A 16 -1.44 4.72 12.57
CA ILE A 16 -0.07 4.40 12.96
C ILE A 16 0.36 5.19 14.20
N VAL A 17 0.08 6.50 14.27
CA VAL A 17 0.53 7.36 15.38
C VAL A 17 -0.27 7.07 16.66
N ILE A 18 -1.59 6.90 16.57
CA ILE A 18 -2.46 6.66 17.72
C ILE A 18 -2.26 5.23 18.24
N GLY A 19 -2.11 4.24 17.35
CA GLY A 19 -1.84 2.86 17.72
C GLY A 19 -2.88 2.29 18.69
N THR A 20 -2.43 1.94 19.90
CA THR A 20 -3.26 1.34 20.97
C THR A 20 -3.89 2.37 21.91
N MET A 21 -3.73 3.67 21.66
CA MET A 21 -4.42 4.69 22.46
C MET A 21 -5.95 4.52 22.35
N ASP A 22 -6.65 4.97 23.38
CA ASP A 22 -8.10 4.84 23.45
C ASP A 22 -8.78 5.75 22.40
N TYR A 23 -9.15 5.16 21.27
CA TYR A 23 -9.86 5.86 20.19
C TYR A 23 -11.17 6.50 20.65
N SER A 24 -11.83 5.97 21.67
CA SER A 24 -13.07 6.55 22.20
C SER A 24 -12.81 7.91 22.84
N SER A 25 -11.64 8.09 23.46
CA SER A 25 -11.23 9.38 24.02
C SER A 25 -10.88 10.43 22.96
N ILE A 26 -10.54 10.01 21.73
CA ILE A 26 -10.06 10.89 20.66
C ILE A 26 -11.19 11.23 19.67
N ALA A 27 -12.23 10.40 19.58
CA ALA A 27 -13.28 10.53 18.57
C ALA A 27 -14.04 11.87 18.61
N ASP A 28 -14.18 12.47 19.80
CA ASP A 28 -14.92 13.72 20.02
C ASP A 28 -14.02 14.97 20.11
N MET A 29 -12.69 14.79 20.05
CA MET A 29 -11.73 15.89 20.17
C MET A 29 -11.68 16.74 18.89
N ASP A 30 -11.48 18.05 19.05
CA ASP A 30 -11.11 18.88 17.90
C ASP A 30 -9.67 18.59 17.42
N ASP A 31 -9.34 19.13 16.25
CA ASP A 31 -8.03 18.92 15.61
C ASP A 31 -6.85 19.30 16.54
N ARG A 32 -6.97 20.38 17.31
CA ARG A 32 -5.91 20.87 18.20
C ARG A 32 -5.82 20.02 19.46
N GLU A 33 -6.96 19.67 20.05
CA GLU A 33 -7.05 18.79 21.20
C GLU A 33 -6.44 17.41 20.90
N CYS A 34 -6.75 16.86 19.72
CA CYS A 34 -6.20 15.59 19.25
C CYS A 34 -4.66 15.64 19.15
N VAL A 35 -4.11 16.67 18.50
CA VAL A 35 -2.65 16.87 18.37
C VAL A 35 -1.98 16.95 19.74
N GLU A 36 -2.50 17.77 20.66
CA GLU A 36 -1.92 17.95 21.99
C GLU A 36 -2.03 16.68 22.84
N HIS A 37 -3.15 15.97 22.78
CA HIS A 37 -3.36 14.72 23.51
C HIS A 37 -2.38 13.63 23.06
N VAL A 38 -2.28 13.41 21.73
CA VAL A 38 -1.38 12.41 21.14
C VAL A 38 0.08 12.75 21.45
N HIS A 39 0.48 14.01 21.23
CA HIS A 39 1.85 14.47 21.50
C HIS A 39 2.21 14.31 22.97
N LYS A 40 1.36 14.73 23.91
CA LYS A 40 1.59 14.58 25.35
C LYS A 40 1.72 13.11 25.77
N THR A 41 0.88 12.24 25.20
CA THR A 41 0.90 10.81 25.49
C THR A 41 2.20 10.16 25.04
N TRP A 42 2.64 10.43 23.79
CA TRP A 42 3.92 9.96 23.28
C TRP A 42 5.10 10.53 24.04
N ARG A 43 5.07 11.83 24.39
CA ARG A 43 6.13 12.46 25.18
C ARG A 43 6.34 11.74 26.51
N ARG A 44 5.27 11.37 27.22
CA ARG A 44 5.36 10.56 28.45
C ARG A 44 5.96 9.17 28.17
N ARG A 45 5.48 8.46 27.13
CA ARG A 45 5.99 7.13 26.75
C ARG A 45 7.49 7.17 26.44
N LEU A 46 7.92 8.15 25.64
CA LEU A 46 9.32 8.33 25.26
C LEU A 46 10.21 8.73 26.46
N GLN A 47 9.68 9.51 27.42
CA GLN A 47 10.40 9.86 28.65
C GLN A 47 10.66 8.65 29.56
N GLU A 48 9.71 7.71 29.64
CA GLU A 48 9.84 6.51 30.46
C GLU A 48 10.94 5.58 29.91
N ILE A 49 11.13 5.56 28.59
CA ILE A 49 12.20 4.81 27.92
C ILE A 49 13.50 5.63 27.93
N ARG A 50 14.01 5.95 29.13
CA ARG A 50 15.16 6.83 29.49
C ARG A 50 16.52 6.60 28.79
N ARG A 51 16.57 5.92 27.64
CA ARG A 51 17.77 5.52 26.90
C ARG A 51 17.94 6.18 25.52
N TYR A 52 17.04 7.07 25.08
CA TYR A 52 17.14 7.67 23.75
C TYR A 52 17.82 9.05 23.76
N PRO A 53 18.99 9.22 23.11
CA PRO A 53 19.61 10.53 22.89
C PRO A 53 18.80 11.44 21.95
N SER A 54 17.77 10.91 21.28
CA SER A 54 16.93 11.59 20.28
C SER A 54 15.57 12.07 20.81
N PHE A 55 15.29 12.00 22.12
CA PHE A 55 13.96 12.24 22.71
C PHE A 55 13.20 13.46 22.15
N GLU A 56 13.84 14.63 22.07
CA GLU A 56 13.16 15.84 21.56
C GLU A 56 12.91 15.78 20.05
N ALA A 57 13.81 15.16 19.28
CA ALA A 57 13.59 14.94 17.86
C ALA A 57 12.42 13.98 17.63
N ASP A 58 12.33 12.89 18.41
CA ASP A 58 11.23 11.94 18.34
C ASP A 58 9.90 12.60 18.72
N CYS A 59 9.87 13.44 19.76
CA CYS A 59 8.68 14.20 20.13
C CYS A 59 8.23 15.15 19.01
N GLN A 60 9.18 15.83 18.37
CA GLN A 60 8.90 16.71 17.25
C GLN A 60 8.36 15.93 16.04
N GLN A 61 8.94 14.76 15.73
CA GLN A 61 8.44 13.88 14.68
C GLN A 61 7.00 13.44 14.97
N VAL A 62 6.69 13.04 16.21
CA VAL A 62 5.31 12.68 16.62
C VAL A 62 4.36 13.83 16.33
N ARG A 63 4.71 15.03 16.79
CA ARG A 63 3.89 16.22 16.60
C ARG A 63 3.63 16.50 15.12
N THR A 64 4.68 16.51 14.31
CA THR A 64 4.57 16.75 12.88
C THR A 64 3.73 15.68 12.18
N CYS A 65 3.92 14.39 12.49
CA CYS A 65 3.11 13.33 11.91
C CYS A 65 1.62 13.47 12.23
N ILE A 66 1.24 13.81 13.48
CA ILE A 66 -0.18 13.98 13.83
C ILE A 66 -0.77 15.25 13.22
N GLU A 67 -0.01 16.35 13.13
CA GLU A 67 -0.43 17.59 12.44
C GLU A 67 -0.68 17.33 10.95
N ILE A 68 0.23 16.64 10.27
CA ILE A 68 0.05 16.18 8.88
C ILE A 68 -1.22 15.34 8.76
N ALA A 69 -1.41 14.37 9.65
CA ALA A 69 -2.54 13.45 9.57
C ALA A 69 -3.88 14.17 9.74
N VAL A 70 -3.94 15.15 10.66
CA VAL A 70 -5.10 16.02 10.86
C VAL A 70 -5.37 16.87 9.61
N ALA A 71 -4.36 17.55 9.07
CA ALA A 71 -4.47 18.36 7.86
C ALA A 71 -4.93 17.53 6.64
N CYS A 72 -4.44 16.30 6.50
CA CYS A 72 -4.85 15.38 5.45
C CYS A 72 -6.34 15.01 5.54
N THR A 73 -6.91 14.94 6.74
CA THR A 73 -8.30 14.52 6.98
C THR A 73 -9.31 15.66 6.95
N LYS A 74 -8.94 16.87 6.50
CA LYS A 74 -9.87 18.00 6.36
C LYS A 74 -11.07 17.64 5.47
N ARG A 75 -12.25 18.15 5.85
CA ARG A 75 -13.51 17.87 5.14
C ARG A 75 -13.48 18.43 3.72
N ASP A 76 -13.05 19.68 3.54
CA ASP A 76 -12.86 20.26 2.22
C ASP A 76 -11.57 19.69 1.59
N PRO A 77 -11.65 19.01 0.43
CA PRO A 77 -10.46 18.51 -0.27
C PRO A 77 -9.42 19.60 -0.62
N ARG A 78 -9.84 20.87 -0.74
CA ARG A 78 -8.97 22.00 -1.08
C ARG A 78 -8.12 22.49 0.10
N GLU A 79 -8.52 22.17 1.32
CA GLU A 79 -7.76 22.47 2.54
C GLU A 79 -6.69 21.41 2.84
N ARG A 80 -6.70 20.29 2.11
CA ARG A 80 -5.73 19.21 2.30
C ARG A 80 -4.39 19.59 1.66
N PRO A 81 -3.25 19.26 2.29
CA PRO A 81 -1.94 19.58 1.76
C PRO A 81 -1.63 18.78 0.48
N LEU A 82 -0.71 19.29 -0.34
CA LEU A 82 -0.17 18.54 -1.47
C LEU A 82 0.88 17.54 -0.99
N MET A 83 1.05 16.43 -1.70
CA MET A 83 2.02 15.39 -1.33
C MET A 83 3.45 15.91 -1.21
N LYS A 84 3.85 16.85 -2.07
CA LYS A 84 5.17 17.50 -2.02
C LYS A 84 5.40 18.30 -0.73
N ASP A 85 4.34 18.91 -0.18
CA ASP A 85 4.43 19.71 1.04
C ASP A 85 4.54 18.77 2.26
N ILE A 86 3.77 17.68 2.28
CA ILE A 86 3.88 16.62 3.29
C ILE A 86 5.30 16.05 3.35
N ILE A 87 5.89 15.70 2.20
CA ILE A 87 7.26 15.18 2.14
C ILE A 87 8.26 16.19 2.70
N ARG A 88 8.16 17.46 2.29
CA ARG A 88 9.05 18.51 2.79
C ARG A 88 8.98 18.61 4.32
N GLU A 89 7.77 18.68 4.89
CA GLU A 89 7.58 18.76 6.34
C GLU A 89 8.19 17.57 7.10
N LEU A 90 8.02 16.34 6.59
CA LEU A 90 8.63 15.15 7.21
C LEU A 90 10.16 15.22 7.22
N TYR A 91 10.77 15.64 6.11
CA TYR A 91 12.23 15.71 5.98
C TYR A 91 12.87 16.87 6.75
N GLU A 92 12.18 18.00 6.90
CA GLU A 92 12.67 19.14 7.67
C GLU A 92 12.93 18.77 9.13
N VAL A 93 12.04 17.96 9.72
CA VAL A 93 12.17 17.48 11.10
C VAL A 93 13.30 16.46 11.27
N GLU A 94 13.62 15.67 10.24
CA GLU A 94 14.73 14.70 10.28
C GLU A 94 16.10 15.35 10.07
N THR A 95 16.20 16.33 9.16
CA THR A 95 17.48 16.82 8.64
C THR A 95 17.97 18.14 9.25
N ARG A 96 17.23 18.70 10.23
CA ARG A 96 17.47 20.05 10.78
C ARG A 96 17.55 21.12 9.68
N GLY A 97 16.78 20.97 8.59
CA GLY A 97 16.67 21.96 7.52
C GLY A 97 17.61 21.78 6.31
N ASN A 98 18.35 20.68 6.19
CA ASN A 98 19.20 20.38 5.03
C ASN A 98 18.50 19.44 4.01
N TYR A 99 17.26 19.73 3.67
CA TYR A 99 16.53 18.99 2.63
C TYR A 99 17.09 19.32 1.24
N THR A 100 17.46 18.29 0.47
CA THR A 100 17.79 18.41 -0.96
C THR A 100 16.93 17.44 -1.76
N SER A 101 16.21 17.92 -2.78
CA SER A 101 15.35 17.11 -3.66
C SER A 101 16.06 15.93 -4.33
N SER A 102 17.39 15.95 -4.39
CA SER A 102 18.24 14.87 -4.93
C SER A 102 18.25 13.57 -4.12
N GLN A 103 17.67 13.53 -2.92
CA GLN A 103 17.59 12.31 -2.09
C GLN A 103 16.41 11.39 -2.46
N ILE A 104 15.54 11.80 -3.39
CA ILE A 104 14.33 11.06 -3.80
C ILE A 104 14.52 10.39 -5.18
N GLU A 105 15.58 10.71 -5.91
CA GLU A 105 15.85 10.11 -7.22
C GLU A 105 16.41 8.70 -7.07
N GLN A 106 15.54 7.70 -7.24
CA GLN A 106 15.96 6.34 -7.57
C GLN A 106 16.03 6.23 -9.10
N GLY A 107 17.15 5.69 -9.60
CA GLY A 107 17.35 5.46 -11.02
C GLY A 107 16.30 4.50 -11.57
N ILE A 108 15.82 4.79 -12.78
CA ILE A 108 14.92 3.90 -13.53
C ILE A 108 15.74 2.71 -13.99
N HIS A 109 15.51 1.52 -13.43
CA HIS A 109 15.97 0.28 -14.04
C HIS A 109 14.82 -0.31 -14.87
N ASP A 110 15.07 -0.52 -16.15
CA ASP A 110 14.15 -1.29 -16.99
C ASP A 110 14.21 -2.75 -16.51
N TYR A 111 13.24 -3.17 -15.69
CA TYR A 111 13.14 -4.55 -15.22
C TYR A 111 12.06 -5.28 -16.02
N GLU A 112 12.43 -6.43 -16.59
CA GLU A 112 11.54 -7.20 -17.45
C GLU A 112 10.47 -7.91 -16.60
N VAL A 113 9.20 -7.70 -16.93
CA VAL A 113 8.07 -8.37 -16.28
C VAL A 113 7.77 -9.67 -17.01
N ARG A 114 7.92 -10.80 -16.32
CA ARG A 114 7.78 -12.13 -16.92
C ARG A 114 6.32 -12.47 -17.23
N LYS A 115 6.06 -12.96 -18.44
CA LYS A 115 4.81 -13.67 -18.76
C LYS A 115 4.92 -15.12 -18.29
N PHE A 116 4.06 -15.53 -17.38
CA PHE A 116 3.89 -16.90 -16.92
C PHE A 116 2.76 -17.59 -17.68
N SER A 117 2.87 -18.90 -17.83
CA SER A 117 1.71 -19.73 -18.19
C SER A 117 0.87 -20.09 -16.98
N LEU A 118 -0.42 -20.37 -17.18
CA LEU A 118 -1.30 -20.79 -16.09
C LEU A 118 -0.77 -22.05 -15.41
N LYS A 119 -0.26 -23.00 -16.21
CA LYS A 119 0.28 -24.28 -15.70
C LYS A 119 1.48 -24.07 -14.78
N GLU A 120 2.35 -23.11 -15.09
CA GLU A 120 3.46 -22.75 -14.21
C GLU A 120 2.95 -22.16 -12.89
N LEU A 121 1.97 -21.25 -12.95
CA LEU A 121 1.38 -20.65 -11.75
C LEU A 121 0.63 -21.68 -10.91
N GLU A 122 -0.09 -22.62 -11.53
CA GLU A 122 -0.70 -23.77 -10.87
C GLU A 122 0.34 -24.62 -10.15
N HIS A 123 1.47 -24.91 -10.79
CA HIS A 123 2.54 -25.69 -10.20
C HIS A 123 3.12 -25.01 -8.95
N ILE A 124 3.56 -23.75 -9.04
CA ILE A 124 4.22 -23.06 -7.93
C ILE A 124 3.26 -22.70 -6.79
N THR A 125 1.95 -22.59 -7.05
CA THR A 125 0.93 -22.32 -6.02
C THR A 125 0.32 -23.59 -5.43
N GLY A 126 0.74 -24.78 -5.89
CA GLY A 126 0.13 -26.04 -5.50
C GLY A 126 -1.36 -26.08 -5.82
N ASN A 127 -1.74 -25.68 -7.04
CA ASN A 127 -3.11 -25.47 -7.50
C ASN A 127 -3.88 -24.45 -6.65
N PHE A 128 -3.24 -23.31 -6.34
CA PHE A 128 -3.85 -22.22 -5.56
C PHE A 128 -4.30 -22.65 -4.15
N SER A 129 -3.48 -23.46 -3.46
CA SER A 129 -3.83 -24.08 -2.18
C SER A 129 -3.72 -23.17 -0.96
N GLU A 130 -2.67 -22.32 -0.89
CA GLU A 130 -2.44 -21.40 0.23
C GLU A 130 -2.97 -20.00 -0.12
N LYS A 131 -4.19 -19.69 0.32
CA LYS A 131 -4.82 -18.37 0.14
C LYS A 131 -4.29 -17.38 1.19
N LEU A 132 -3.72 -16.27 0.71
CA LEU A 132 -3.20 -15.16 1.53
C LEU A 132 -4.26 -14.09 1.81
N GLY A 133 -5.22 -13.93 0.88
CA GLY A 133 -6.28 -12.93 1.01
C GLY A 133 -7.32 -13.05 -0.10
N GLN A 134 -8.46 -12.39 0.09
CA GLN A 134 -9.54 -12.32 -0.89
C GLN A 134 -10.22 -10.96 -0.84
N ASP A 135 -10.45 -10.38 -2.01
CA ASP A 135 -11.34 -9.24 -2.20
C ASP A 135 -12.55 -9.67 -3.07
N GLY A 136 -13.44 -8.73 -3.38
CA GLY A 136 -14.71 -9.06 -4.04
C GLY A 136 -14.57 -9.79 -5.37
N PHE A 137 -13.53 -9.49 -6.16
CA PHE A 137 -13.35 -10.03 -7.52
C PHE A 137 -11.98 -10.66 -7.75
N SER A 138 -11.21 -10.92 -6.70
CA SER A 138 -9.91 -11.59 -6.79
C SER A 138 -9.51 -12.28 -5.49
N ALA A 139 -8.56 -13.20 -5.60
CA ALA A 139 -7.92 -13.84 -4.46
C ALA A 139 -6.41 -13.87 -4.66
N VAL A 140 -5.67 -13.74 -3.56
CA VAL A 140 -4.21 -13.76 -3.55
C VAL A 140 -3.75 -15.09 -2.96
N TYR A 141 -2.83 -15.74 -3.65
CA TYR A 141 -2.27 -17.04 -3.28
C TYR A 141 -0.76 -16.94 -3.16
N LYS A 142 -0.18 -17.80 -2.33
CA LYS A 142 1.28 -17.93 -2.24
C LYS A 142 1.78 -18.85 -3.33
N GLY A 143 2.78 -18.40 -4.08
CA GLY A 143 3.56 -19.21 -5.00
C GLY A 143 4.97 -19.43 -4.47
N LYS A 144 5.53 -20.62 -4.64
CA LYS A 144 6.89 -20.97 -4.26
C LYS A 144 7.61 -21.66 -5.42
N PHE A 145 8.72 -21.09 -5.87
CA PHE A 145 9.59 -21.70 -6.87
C PHE A 145 10.46 -22.81 -6.25
N GLU A 146 10.98 -23.71 -7.09
CA GLU A 146 11.82 -24.84 -6.66
C GLU A 146 13.04 -24.39 -5.84
N TYR A 147 13.63 -23.26 -6.22
CA TYR A 147 14.82 -22.68 -5.56
C TYR A 147 14.51 -21.81 -4.34
N GLY A 148 13.26 -21.81 -3.86
CA GLY A 148 12.86 -21.19 -2.59
C GLY A 148 12.37 -19.74 -2.68
N GLU A 149 12.47 -19.09 -3.84
CA GLU A 149 11.82 -17.79 -4.09
C GLU A 149 10.30 -17.91 -3.90
N VAL A 150 9.70 -16.92 -3.24
CA VAL A 150 8.27 -16.88 -2.92
C VAL A 150 7.65 -15.63 -3.55
N ILE A 151 6.49 -15.80 -4.16
CA ILE A 151 5.71 -14.72 -4.77
C ILE A 151 4.26 -14.71 -4.28
N ALA A 152 3.60 -13.57 -4.41
CA ALA A 152 2.16 -13.43 -4.23
C ALA A 152 1.47 -13.42 -5.60
N VAL A 153 0.54 -14.34 -5.83
CA VAL A 153 -0.21 -14.51 -7.08
C VAL A 153 -1.65 -14.05 -6.88
N LYS A 154 -1.98 -12.85 -7.37
CA LYS A 154 -3.34 -12.30 -7.40
C LYS A 154 -4.07 -12.84 -8.63
N ARG A 155 -5.10 -13.66 -8.42
CA ARG A 155 -5.96 -14.23 -9.48
C ARG A 155 -7.31 -13.55 -9.48
N PHE A 156 -7.73 -13.05 -10.63
CA PHE A 156 -9.03 -12.39 -10.81
C PHE A 156 -10.14 -13.39 -11.12
N ASP A 157 -11.38 -13.05 -10.77
CA ASP A 157 -12.56 -13.85 -11.08
C ASP A 157 -12.79 -13.93 -12.60
N LYS A 158 -12.92 -15.16 -13.12
CA LYS A 158 -13.15 -15.44 -14.54
C LYS A 158 -14.44 -14.84 -15.08
N ARG A 159 -15.40 -14.49 -14.21
CA ARG A 159 -16.69 -13.88 -14.56
C ARG A 159 -16.60 -12.37 -14.79
N LEU A 160 -15.43 -11.76 -14.55
CA LEU A 160 -15.21 -10.35 -14.87
C LEU A 160 -15.44 -10.13 -16.36
N ARG A 161 -16.42 -9.29 -16.70
CA ARG A 161 -16.87 -9.03 -18.08
C ARG A 161 -15.89 -8.20 -18.93
N LYS A 162 -14.80 -7.69 -18.34
CA LYS A 162 -13.82 -6.80 -19.00
C LYS A 162 -12.37 -7.01 -18.49
N PRO A 163 -11.79 -8.21 -18.63
CA PRO A 163 -10.43 -8.50 -18.16
C PRO A 163 -9.37 -7.63 -18.85
N GLU A 164 -9.57 -7.26 -20.11
CA GLU A 164 -8.67 -6.40 -20.88
C GLU A 164 -8.47 -5.01 -20.25
N GLN A 165 -9.53 -4.39 -19.70
CA GLN A 165 -9.42 -3.10 -19.01
C GLN A 165 -8.63 -3.18 -17.70
N GLN A 166 -8.59 -4.35 -17.07
CA GLN A 166 -7.74 -4.58 -15.91
C GLN A 166 -6.29 -4.85 -16.32
N PHE A 167 -6.09 -5.57 -17.43
CA PHE A 167 -4.76 -5.85 -17.96
C PHE A 167 -4.06 -4.60 -18.53
N GLU A 168 -4.77 -3.71 -19.20
CA GLU A 168 -4.21 -2.42 -19.64
C GLU A 168 -3.74 -1.55 -18.46
N LYS A 169 -4.40 -1.64 -17.31
CA LYS A 169 -3.96 -0.97 -16.08
C LYS A 169 -2.67 -1.58 -15.50
N VAL A 170 -2.44 -2.87 -15.71
CA VAL A 170 -1.21 -3.58 -15.29
C VAL A 170 0.01 -3.02 -16.03
N VAL A 171 -0.12 -2.68 -17.31
CA VAL A 171 0.96 -2.09 -18.10
C VAL A 171 1.46 -0.77 -17.51
N ASN A 172 0.58 0.02 -16.89
CA ASN A 172 0.98 1.24 -16.19
C ASN A 172 1.67 0.96 -14.85
N ILE A 173 1.34 -0.16 -14.19
CA ILE A 173 1.90 -0.57 -12.90
C ILE A 173 3.31 -1.17 -13.06
N VAL A 174 3.57 -1.86 -14.17
CA VAL A 174 4.90 -2.41 -14.53
C VAL A 174 6.01 -1.36 -14.43
N LYS A 175 5.69 -0.11 -14.75
CA LYS A 175 6.65 1.01 -14.76
C LYS A 175 6.93 1.62 -13.39
N LEU A 176 6.29 1.15 -12.33
CA LEU A 176 6.37 1.74 -10.98
C LEU A 176 7.47 1.07 -10.16
N GLU A 177 8.72 1.42 -10.45
CA GLU A 177 9.84 1.01 -9.62
C GLU A 177 10.08 2.01 -8.49
N HIS A 178 9.80 1.59 -7.25
CA HIS A 178 10.12 2.37 -6.07
C HIS A 178 10.26 1.47 -4.85
N LYS A 179 11.22 1.76 -3.96
CA LYS A 179 11.44 1.00 -2.72
C LYS A 179 10.19 0.87 -1.82
N ASN A 180 9.19 1.74 -1.97
CA ASN A 180 7.93 1.73 -1.22
C ASN A 180 6.69 1.35 -2.05
N ILE A 181 6.86 0.76 -3.22
CA ILE A 181 5.77 0.23 -4.04
C ILE A 181 6.00 -1.27 -4.22
N VAL A 182 4.94 -2.08 -4.19
CA VAL A 182 5.07 -3.51 -4.49
C VAL A 182 5.50 -3.69 -5.95
N ARG A 183 6.52 -4.51 -6.16
CA ARG A 183 7.03 -4.79 -7.50
C ARG A 183 6.20 -5.89 -8.16
N LEU A 184 5.80 -5.66 -9.40
CA LEU A 184 5.15 -6.67 -10.24
C LEU A 184 6.23 -7.56 -10.86
N THR A 185 6.31 -8.83 -10.46
CA THR A 185 7.33 -9.77 -10.98
C THR A 185 6.89 -10.46 -12.26
N GLY A 186 5.58 -10.51 -12.52
CA GLY A 186 5.04 -11.10 -13.73
C GLY A 186 3.54 -11.10 -13.81
N TYR A 187 3.02 -11.68 -14.88
CA TYR A 187 1.59 -11.81 -15.13
C TYR A 187 1.27 -13.07 -15.92
N CYS A 188 0.02 -13.51 -15.85
CA CYS A 188 -0.55 -14.50 -16.75
C CYS A 188 -1.80 -13.91 -17.40
N TYR A 189 -1.86 -14.02 -18.73
CA TYR A 189 -3.01 -13.63 -19.53
C TYR A 189 -3.21 -14.71 -20.60
N GLU A 190 -4.06 -15.69 -20.28
CA GLU A 190 -4.29 -16.87 -21.12
C GLU A 190 -5.79 -17.14 -21.32
N PRO A 191 -6.26 -17.30 -22.56
CA PRO A 191 -7.63 -17.72 -22.81
C PRO A 191 -7.82 -19.19 -22.38
N THR A 192 -8.91 -19.45 -21.67
CA THR A 192 -9.33 -20.79 -21.25
C THR A 192 -10.83 -20.98 -21.53
N LYS A 193 -11.31 -22.21 -21.39
CA LYS A 193 -12.74 -22.53 -21.54
C LYS A 193 -13.29 -23.03 -20.24
N VAL A 194 -14.40 -22.45 -19.78
CA VAL A 194 -15.12 -22.92 -18.59
C VAL A 194 -16.49 -23.47 -18.98
N PRO A 195 -16.93 -24.58 -18.38
CA PRO A 195 -18.29 -25.07 -18.56
C PRO A 195 -19.25 -24.13 -17.85
N VAL A 196 -20.25 -23.62 -18.57
CA VAL A 196 -21.36 -22.85 -18.03
C VAL A 196 -22.69 -23.52 -18.40
N LEU A 197 -23.66 -23.42 -17.51
CA LEU A 197 -25.00 -23.97 -17.75
C LEU A 197 -25.65 -23.24 -18.92
N ASN A 198 -26.33 -23.98 -19.79
CA ASN A 198 -27.08 -23.39 -20.88
C ASN A 198 -28.42 -22.85 -20.36
N ASP A 199 -28.66 -21.55 -20.53
CA ASP A 199 -29.90 -20.88 -20.13
C ASP A 199 -31.17 -21.51 -20.73
N LYS A 200 -31.05 -22.18 -21.89
CA LYS A 200 -32.14 -22.85 -22.61
C LYS A 200 -32.24 -24.35 -22.31
N ASN A 201 -31.19 -24.96 -21.76
CA ASN A 201 -31.17 -26.37 -21.40
C ASN A 201 -30.30 -26.60 -20.15
N PRO A 202 -30.89 -26.63 -18.94
CA PRO A 202 -30.17 -26.78 -17.68
C PRO A 202 -29.34 -28.07 -17.56
N ASP A 203 -29.60 -29.09 -18.38
CA ASP A 203 -28.85 -30.35 -18.40
C ASP A 203 -27.64 -30.31 -19.35
N MET A 204 -27.41 -29.20 -20.05
CA MET A 204 -26.34 -29.05 -21.02
C MET A 204 -25.36 -27.95 -20.61
N TYR A 205 -24.07 -28.30 -20.56
CA TYR A 205 -22.99 -27.33 -20.41
C TYR A 205 -22.52 -26.84 -21.77
N ILE A 206 -22.29 -25.54 -21.90
CA ILE A 206 -21.56 -24.94 -23.02
C ILE A 206 -20.19 -24.47 -22.53
N LEU A 207 -19.18 -24.56 -23.39
CA LEU A 207 -17.86 -24.02 -23.09
C LEU A 207 -17.84 -22.54 -23.43
N GLN A 208 -17.66 -21.70 -22.42
CA GLN A 208 -17.48 -20.27 -22.57
C GLN A 208 -16.01 -19.92 -22.54
N ASP A 209 -15.54 -19.16 -23.52
CA ASP A 209 -14.21 -18.56 -23.49
C ASP A 209 -14.14 -17.52 -22.36
N VAL A 210 -13.15 -17.70 -21.48
CA VAL A 210 -12.82 -16.78 -20.40
C VAL A 210 -11.32 -16.54 -20.41
N ILE A 211 -10.89 -15.42 -19.84
CA ILE A 211 -9.46 -15.11 -19.75
C ILE A 211 -9.00 -15.33 -18.32
N GLU A 212 -7.97 -16.14 -18.15
CA GLU A 212 -7.21 -16.20 -16.91
C GLU A 212 -6.34 -14.96 -16.84
N ASN A 213 -6.62 -14.13 -15.83
CA ASN A 213 -5.89 -12.93 -15.55
C ASN A 213 -5.27 -13.06 -14.15
N LEU A 214 -3.94 -13.08 -14.09
CA LEU A 214 -3.20 -13.17 -12.84
C LEU A 214 -2.03 -12.18 -12.83
N LEU A 215 -1.74 -11.66 -11.64
CA LEU A 215 -0.60 -10.77 -11.38
C LEU A 215 0.27 -11.37 -10.29
N CYS A 216 1.57 -11.33 -10.53
CA CYS A 216 2.59 -11.87 -9.64
C CYS A 216 3.37 -10.71 -9.04
N TYR A 217 3.50 -10.70 -7.72
CA TYR A 217 4.22 -9.68 -6.97
C TYR A 217 5.25 -10.32 -6.05
N ASP A 218 6.20 -9.51 -5.58
CA ASP A 218 7.04 -9.87 -4.45
C ASP A 218 6.19 -10.29 -3.24
N PHE A 219 6.63 -11.33 -2.54
CA PHE A 219 6.01 -11.78 -1.31
C PHE A 219 6.60 -11.08 -0.09
N PHE A 220 5.74 -10.62 0.83
CA PHE A 220 6.12 -9.87 2.02
C PHE A 220 5.68 -10.61 3.29
N PRO A 221 6.59 -11.24 4.05
CA PRO A 221 6.25 -12.17 5.12
C PRO A 221 5.64 -11.49 6.36
N ASN A 222 5.96 -10.21 6.61
CA ASN A 222 5.32 -9.45 7.68
C ASN A 222 3.86 -9.09 7.37
N GLY A 223 3.41 -9.32 6.13
CA GLY A 223 2.02 -9.15 5.72
C GLY A 223 1.60 -7.68 5.68
N SER A 224 0.30 -7.43 5.92
CA SER A 224 -0.27 -6.09 5.88
C SER A 224 0.00 -5.29 7.15
N LEU A 225 0.06 -3.97 7.00
CA LEU A 225 0.12 -3.03 8.12
C LEU A 225 -1.06 -3.20 9.06
N GLU A 226 -2.25 -3.54 8.55
CA GLU A 226 -3.42 -3.85 9.38
C GLU A 226 -3.13 -4.93 10.41
N ARG A 227 -2.54 -6.06 9.97
CA ARG A 227 -2.21 -7.17 10.85
C ARG A 227 -1.28 -6.74 11.99
N ILE A 228 -0.29 -5.91 11.69
CA ILE A 228 0.66 -5.42 12.69
C ILE A 228 -0.01 -4.43 13.66
N LEU A 229 -0.87 -3.55 13.15
CA LEU A 229 -1.56 -2.57 14.00
C LEU A 229 -2.63 -3.19 14.91
N ASP A 230 -3.23 -4.31 14.48
CA ASP A 230 -4.25 -5.02 15.26
C ASP A 230 -3.67 -6.06 16.23
N ASP A 231 -2.42 -6.45 16.06
CA ASP A 231 -1.72 -7.35 16.97
C ASP A 231 -1.29 -6.62 18.26
N LYS A 232 -2.09 -6.77 19.30
CA LYS A 232 -1.83 -6.18 20.64
C LYS A 232 -0.55 -6.68 21.30
N SER A 233 0.02 -7.79 20.84
CA SER A 233 1.29 -8.32 21.34
C SER A 233 2.51 -7.65 20.68
N CYS A 234 2.30 -6.93 19.58
CA CYS A 234 3.33 -6.27 18.79
C CYS A 234 3.18 -4.74 18.88
N GLU A 235 3.70 -4.11 19.94
CA GLU A 235 3.76 -2.64 19.98
C GLU A 235 4.99 -2.14 19.22
N LEU A 236 4.76 -1.50 18.07
CA LEU A 236 5.83 -0.84 17.32
C LEU A 236 6.41 0.34 18.12
N ASP A 237 7.74 0.43 18.18
CA ASP A 237 8.43 1.63 18.65
C ASP A 237 8.19 2.83 17.71
N TRP A 238 8.51 4.02 18.19
CA TRP A 238 8.26 5.25 17.44
C TRP A 238 9.03 5.30 16.12
N GLN A 239 10.28 4.84 16.12
CA GLN A 239 11.18 4.94 14.99
C GLN A 239 10.72 4.03 13.84
N THR A 240 10.19 2.86 14.16
CA THR A 240 9.56 1.97 13.20
C THR A 240 8.26 2.58 12.67
N ARG A 241 7.42 3.18 13.53
CA ARG A 241 6.21 3.90 13.09
C ARG A 241 6.54 5.06 12.14
N HIS A 242 7.54 5.86 12.49
CA HIS A 242 8.00 6.98 11.68
C HIS A 242 8.55 6.51 10.33
N LYS A 243 9.37 5.46 10.32
CA LYS A 243 9.88 4.82 9.10
C LYS A 243 8.75 4.35 8.18
N ILE A 244 7.69 3.77 8.74
CA ILE A 244 6.51 3.35 7.98
C ILE A 244 5.77 4.56 7.42
N ILE A 245 5.48 5.58 8.23
CA ILE A 245 4.80 6.81 7.78
C ILE A 245 5.57 7.45 6.62
N ARG A 246 6.88 7.64 6.80
CA ARG A 246 7.75 8.21 5.79
C ARG A 246 7.74 7.39 4.50
N GLY A 247 7.91 6.08 4.58
CA GLY A 247 7.93 5.23 3.38
C GLY A 247 6.59 5.24 2.62
N ILE A 248 5.45 5.30 3.32
CA ILE A 248 4.13 5.45 2.69
C ILE A 248 4.07 6.79 1.93
N CYS A 249 4.49 7.88 2.57
CA CYS A 249 4.52 9.20 1.94
C CYS A 249 5.45 9.22 0.72
N GLU A 250 6.64 8.62 0.80
CA GLU A 250 7.60 8.54 -0.32
C GLU A 250 7.02 7.77 -1.51
N GLY A 251 6.38 6.62 -1.25
CA GLY A 251 5.70 5.85 -2.30
C GLY A 251 4.58 6.65 -2.95
N LEU A 252 3.75 7.34 -2.15
CA LEU A 252 2.64 8.13 -2.69
C LEU A 252 3.13 9.40 -3.43
N HIS A 253 4.22 10.00 -2.98
CA HIS A 253 4.89 11.10 -3.68
C HIS A 253 5.41 10.67 -5.05
N HIS A 254 6.02 9.48 -5.14
CA HIS A 254 6.45 8.93 -6.42
C HIS A 254 5.25 8.75 -7.38
N LEU A 255 4.11 8.29 -6.88
CA LEU A 255 2.89 8.14 -7.69
C LEU A 255 2.33 9.48 -8.17
N HIS A 256 2.19 10.47 -7.28
CA HIS A 256 1.56 11.76 -7.61
C HIS A 256 2.47 12.72 -8.39
N VAL A 257 3.78 12.67 -8.15
CA VAL A 257 4.73 13.67 -8.65
C VAL A 257 5.91 13.05 -9.42
N GLY A 258 6.33 11.85 -9.04
CA GLY A 258 7.53 11.20 -9.60
C GLY A 258 7.32 10.45 -10.92
N CYS A 259 6.08 10.16 -11.31
CA CYS A 259 5.78 9.45 -12.55
C CYS A 259 5.94 10.38 -13.77
N GLN A 260 6.89 10.05 -14.66
CA GLN A 260 7.27 10.90 -15.80
C GLN A 260 6.15 11.09 -16.84
N ASP A 261 5.30 10.08 -17.04
CA ASP A 261 4.25 10.08 -18.07
C ASP A 261 3.00 10.83 -17.60
N ALA A 262 2.53 10.54 -16.37
CA ALA A 262 1.37 11.16 -15.75
C ALA A 262 1.32 10.85 -14.24
N PRO A 263 0.75 11.74 -13.40
CA PRO A 263 0.41 11.42 -12.01
C PRO A 263 -0.51 10.20 -11.92
N ILE A 264 -0.25 9.31 -10.97
CA ILE A 264 -1.08 8.14 -10.69
C ILE A 264 -1.80 8.35 -9.36
N VAL A 265 -3.13 8.36 -9.41
CA VAL A 265 -3.96 8.31 -8.20
C VAL A 265 -4.15 6.85 -7.82
N HIS A 266 -3.81 6.49 -6.58
CA HIS A 266 -3.85 5.12 -6.10
C HIS A 266 -5.28 4.64 -5.83
N GLU A 267 -6.12 5.48 -5.21
CA GLU A 267 -7.50 5.24 -4.74
C GLU A 267 -7.69 4.12 -3.70
N GLY A 268 -6.66 3.34 -3.43
CA GLY A 268 -6.69 2.12 -2.63
C GLY A 268 -5.87 2.19 -1.35
N ILE A 269 -5.48 3.39 -0.90
CA ILE A 269 -4.67 3.57 0.30
C ILE A 269 -5.48 3.15 1.55
N LYS A 270 -5.06 2.07 2.20
CA LYS A 270 -5.61 1.57 3.46
C LYS A 270 -4.64 0.56 4.09
N PRO A 271 -4.72 0.30 5.40
CA PRO A 271 -3.78 -0.60 6.08
C PRO A 271 -3.69 -2.02 5.51
N THR A 272 -4.76 -2.56 4.92
CA THR A 272 -4.73 -3.89 4.26
C THR A 272 -3.86 -3.91 2.99
N ASN A 273 -3.71 -2.77 2.33
CA ASN A 273 -3.05 -2.62 1.03
C ASN A 273 -1.61 -2.10 1.18
N ILE A 274 -1.14 -1.90 2.41
CA ILE A 274 0.24 -1.52 2.72
C ILE A 274 0.90 -2.75 3.30
N LEU A 275 1.81 -3.37 2.55
CA LEU A 275 2.56 -4.53 2.98
C LEU A 275 3.88 -4.10 3.64
N LEU A 276 4.47 -4.96 4.46
CA LEU A 276 5.75 -4.71 5.12
C LEU A 276 6.77 -5.77 4.73
N ASP A 277 7.95 -5.34 4.30
CA ASP A 277 9.08 -6.26 4.10
C ASP A 277 9.77 -6.63 5.43
N ASP A 278 10.78 -7.49 5.36
CA ASP A 278 11.55 -7.97 6.53
C ASP A 278 12.16 -6.84 7.36
N GLY A 279 12.46 -5.70 6.73
CA GLY A 279 13.00 -4.52 7.38
C GLY A 279 11.93 -3.55 7.90
N MET A 280 10.65 -3.92 7.91
CA MET A 280 9.51 -3.03 8.22
C MET A 280 9.43 -1.82 7.30
N VAL A 281 9.91 -1.94 6.06
CA VAL A 281 9.72 -0.90 5.03
C VAL A 281 8.36 -1.13 4.37
N PRO A 282 7.51 -0.09 4.29
CA PRO A 282 6.18 -0.22 3.70
C PRO A 282 6.24 -0.33 2.18
N LYS A 283 5.33 -1.11 1.62
CA LYS A 283 5.11 -1.31 0.19
C LYS A 283 3.64 -1.05 -0.13
N LEU A 284 3.37 0.02 -0.87
CA LEU A 284 2.04 0.31 -1.39
C LEU A 284 1.66 -0.74 -2.42
N GLY A 285 0.54 -1.42 -2.20
CA GLY A 285 0.04 -2.47 -3.08
C GLY A 285 -1.43 -2.30 -3.43
N ASP A 286 -1.94 -3.23 -4.23
CA ASP A 286 -3.32 -3.24 -4.76
C ASP A 286 -3.67 -1.99 -5.58
N PHE A 287 -3.15 -1.96 -6.80
CA PHE A 287 -3.36 -0.89 -7.77
C PHE A 287 -4.60 -1.10 -8.67
N CYS A 288 -5.50 -2.03 -8.30
CA CYS A 288 -6.66 -2.37 -9.13
C CYS A 288 -7.61 -1.17 -9.36
N THR A 289 -7.67 -0.24 -8.40
CA THR A 289 -8.48 0.99 -8.49
C THR A 289 -7.70 2.19 -9.01
N SER A 290 -6.40 2.05 -9.22
CA SER A 290 -5.53 3.16 -9.57
C SER A 290 -5.77 3.64 -10.99
N MET A 291 -5.52 4.93 -11.22
CA MET A 291 -5.74 5.59 -12.50
C MET A 291 -4.64 6.64 -12.74
N ALA A 292 -4.10 6.65 -13.94
CA ALA A 292 -3.29 7.77 -14.42
C ALA A 292 -4.21 8.97 -14.68
N VAL A 293 -3.79 10.15 -14.23
CA VAL A 293 -4.49 11.41 -14.49
C VAL A 293 -4.02 11.92 -15.84
N THR A 294 -4.82 11.71 -16.88
CA THR A 294 -4.58 12.34 -18.18
C THR A 294 -4.78 13.86 -18.05
N PRO A 295 -3.91 14.69 -18.68
CA PRO A 295 -4.05 16.14 -18.71
C PRO A 295 -5.41 16.64 -19.23
#